data_AF-A0A1D8JFT4-F1
#
_entry.id   AF-A0A1D8JFT4-F1
#
_cell.length_a   1.000
_cell.length_b   1.000
_cell.length_c   1.000
_cell.angle_alpha   90.00
_cell.angle_beta   90.00
_cell.angle_gamma   90.00
#
_symmetry.space_group_name_H-M   'P 1'
#
loop_
_entity.id
_entity.type
_entity.pdbx_description
1 polymer ?
#
loop_
_entity_poly.entity_id
_entity_poly.type
_entity_poly.pdbx_seq_one_letter_code
_entity_poly.pdbx_strand_id
1 'polypeptide(L)'
;MKKGCLTIIVLLVVVLALFPVLSNVDDLKSTVMKHTSALFSEDRQLKVFEESLIEDGGFFDQVSKKISEQGYEHIMQGMVYSKDDIRIEFLLTNTEVSDEVRKDIVAIFNEIVIKNKMEPSIFEVKVRAE
;
A
#
# COMPACT_ATOMS: atom_id res chain seq x y z
N MET A 1 -16.37 41.65 57.21
CA MET A 1 -16.28 40.38 56.43
C MET A 1 -17.29 40.44 55.29
N LYS A 2 -16.92 40.27 54.00
CA LYS A 2 -17.81 39.89 52.86
C LYS A 2 -17.32 40.20 51.42
N LYS A 3 -16.10 40.69 51.17
CA LYS A 3 -15.66 40.97 49.77
C LYS A 3 -14.80 39.87 49.12
N GLY A 4 -13.99 39.14 49.91
CA GLY A 4 -13.11 38.10 49.39
C GLY A 4 -13.78 36.77 49.03
N CYS A 5 -14.96 36.48 49.58
CA CYS A 5 -15.67 35.23 49.30
C CYS A 5 -16.41 35.27 47.95
N LEU A 6 -16.88 36.45 47.53
CA LEU A 6 -17.63 36.61 46.28
C LEU A 6 -16.74 36.43 45.04
N THR A 7 -15.50 36.93 45.09
CA THR A 7 -14.53 36.79 43.99
C THR A 7 -14.07 35.35 43.78
N ILE A 8 -13.95 34.57 44.84
CA ILE A 8 -13.59 33.14 44.76
C ILE A 8 -14.70 32.35 44.06
N ILE A 9 -15.96 32.64 44.38
CA ILE A 9 -17.11 31.95 43.78
C ILE A 9 -17.21 32.26 42.28
N VAL A 10 -17.00 33.52 41.88
CA VAL A 10 -17.05 33.92 40.46
C VAL A 10 -15.91 33.26 39.67
N LEU A 11 -14.70 33.19 40.23
CA LEU A 11 -13.58 32.52 39.56
C LEU A 11 -13.84 31.01 39.39
N LEU A 12 -14.44 30.37 40.39
CA LEU A 12 -14.76 28.94 40.34
C LEU A 12 -15.82 28.62 39.28
N VAL A 13 -16.83 29.48 39.12
CA VAL A 13 -17.89 29.32 38.10
C VAL A 13 -17.33 29.50 36.69
N VAL A 14 -16.39 30.44 36.48
CA VAL A 14 -15.72 30.62 35.18
C VAL A 14 -14.85 29.41 34.83
N VAL A 15 -14.14 28.84 35.80
CA VAL A 15 -13.35 27.61 35.61
C VAL A 15 -14.25 26.43 35.23
N LEU A 16 -15.37 26.23 35.93
CA LEU A 16 -16.32 25.15 35.66
C LEU A 16 -17.06 25.30 34.32
N ALA A 17 -17.30 26.54 33.87
CA ALA A 17 -17.94 26.80 32.57
C ALA A 17 -17.02 26.53 31.37
N LEU A 18 -15.70 26.49 31.55
CA LEU A 18 -14.73 26.17 30.50
C LEU A 18 -14.47 24.66 30.36
N PHE A 19 -14.75 23.86 31.39
CA PHE A 19 -14.62 22.39 31.33
C PHE A 19 -15.45 21.69 30.24
N PRO A 20 -16.72 22.05 29.96
CA PRO A 20 -17.51 21.36 28.93
C PRO A 20 -17.03 21.62 27.48
N VAL A 21 -16.15 22.61 27.24
CA VAL A 21 -15.56 22.84 25.90
C VAL A 21 -14.52 21.76 25.57
N LEU A 22 -13.91 21.11 26.57
CA LEU A 22 -12.98 19.98 26.41
C LEU A 22 -13.68 18.64 26.19
N SER A 23 -14.98 18.53 26.45
CA SER A 23 -15.73 17.27 26.35
C SER A 23 -16.05 16.85 24.90
N ASN A 24 -15.93 17.77 23.93
CA ASN A 24 -16.03 17.43 22.50
C ASN A 24 -14.75 16.74 21.95
N VAL A 25 -13.73 16.55 22.79
CA VAL A 25 -12.48 15.87 22.42
C VAL A 25 -12.68 14.36 22.33
N ASP A 26 -13.64 13.76 23.05
CA ASP A 26 -13.83 12.30 23.00
C ASP A 26 -14.34 11.81 21.64
N ASP A 27 -15.18 12.60 20.98
CA ASP A 27 -15.70 12.25 19.65
C ASP A 27 -14.62 12.39 18.56
N LEU A 28 -13.79 13.45 18.66
CA LEU A 28 -12.61 13.65 17.82
C LEU A 28 -11.54 12.57 18.08
N LYS A 29 -11.29 12.24 19.34
CA LYS A 29 -10.29 11.23 19.74
C LYS A 29 -10.73 9.83 19.32
N SER A 30 -12.03 9.50 19.43
CA SER A 30 -12.55 8.21 18.95
C SER A 30 -12.50 8.10 17.43
N THR A 31 -12.81 9.19 16.71
CA THR A 31 -12.75 9.24 15.25
C THR A 31 -11.31 9.18 14.74
N VAL A 32 -10.39 9.92 15.37
CA VAL A 32 -8.95 9.91 15.05
C VAL A 32 -8.33 8.54 15.38
N MET A 33 -8.64 7.93 16.53
CA MET A 33 -8.17 6.57 16.85
C MET A 33 -8.69 5.53 15.87
N LYS A 34 -9.97 5.60 15.49
CA LYS A 34 -10.54 4.67 14.50
C LYS A 34 -9.87 4.82 13.14
N HIS A 35 -9.73 6.05 12.63
CA HIS A 35 -9.06 6.32 11.36
C HIS A 35 -7.59 5.91 11.35
N THR A 36 -6.84 6.21 12.42
CA THR A 36 -5.44 5.78 12.52
C THR A 36 -5.34 4.26 12.59
N SER A 37 -6.20 3.59 13.38
CA SER A 37 -6.19 2.13 13.48
C SER A 37 -6.50 1.43 12.15
N ALA A 38 -7.44 1.97 11.36
CA ALA A 38 -7.76 1.49 10.02
C ALA A 38 -6.57 1.65 9.07
N LEU A 39 -5.97 2.85 9.00
CA LEU A 39 -4.77 3.10 8.18
C LEU A 39 -3.61 2.16 8.54
N PHE A 40 -3.30 1.99 9.83
CA PHE A 40 -2.25 1.07 10.27
C PHE A 40 -2.55 -0.41 9.96
N SER A 41 -3.83 -0.76 9.79
CA SER A 41 -4.22 -2.12 9.41
C SER A 41 -4.10 -2.35 7.90
N GLU A 42 -4.41 -1.34 7.09
CA GLU A 42 -4.28 -1.37 5.64
C GLU A 42 -2.80 -1.40 5.23
N ASP A 43 -1.97 -0.55 5.82
CA ASP A 43 -0.51 -0.52 5.58
C ASP A 43 0.13 -1.88 5.88
N ARG A 44 -0.26 -2.51 6.99
CA ARG A 44 0.24 -3.84 7.36
C ARG A 44 -0.20 -4.91 6.37
N GLN A 45 -1.45 -4.87 5.94
CA GLN A 45 -1.96 -5.81 4.96
C GLN A 45 -1.30 -5.64 3.58
N LEU A 46 -1.01 -4.41 3.18
CA LEU A 46 -0.30 -4.12 1.94
C LEU A 46 1.14 -4.63 2.02
N LYS A 47 1.81 -4.41 3.15
CA LYS A 47 3.17 -4.89 3.37
C LYS A 47 3.27 -6.43 3.34
N VAL A 48 2.34 -7.13 4.00
CA VAL A 48 2.29 -8.60 3.95
C VAL A 48 2.05 -9.10 2.52
N PHE A 49 1.20 -8.41 1.77
CA PHE A 49 0.98 -8.73 0.36
C PHE A 49 2.24 -8.49 -0.48
N GLU A 50 2.91 -7.36 -0.31
CA GLU A 50 4.17 -7.06 -0.99
C GLU A 50 5.25 -8.10 -0.67
N GLU A 51 5.41 -8.49 0.60
CA GLU A 51 6.31 -9.54 1.04
C GLU A 51 6.04 -10.87 0.31
N SER A 52 4.76 -11.24 0.12
CA SER A 52 4.39 -12.46 -0.61
C SER A 52 4.72 -12.42 -2.12
N LEU A 53 4.90 -11.22 -2.69
CA LEU A 53 5.31 -11.08 -4.08
C LEU A 53 6.83 -11.24 -4.25
N ILE A 54 7.61 -10.69 -3.30
CA ILE A 54 9.07 -10.56 -3.39
C ILE A 54 9.86 -11.67 -2.70
N GLU A 55 9.23 -12.50 -1.87
CA GLU A 55 9.94 -13.58 -1.17
C GLU A 55 10.63 -14.55 -2.13
N ASP A 56 11.74 -15.15 -1.70
CA ASP A 56 12.46 -16.14 -2.50
C ASP A 56 11.54 -17.31 -2.88
N GLY A 57 11.44 -17.62 -4.17
CA GLY A 57 10.48 -18.58 -4.71
C GLY A 57 9.03 -18.09 -4.81
N GLY A 58 8.77 -16.85 -4.41
CA GLY A 58 7.50 -16.15 -4.51
C GLY A 58 7.11 -15.81 -5.95
N PHE A 59 6.14 -14.91 -6.11
CA PHE A 59 5.57 -14.59 -7.42
C PHE A 59 6.62 -14.04 -8.40
N PHE A 60 7.41 -13.06 -7.96
CA PHE A 60 8.40 -12.42 -8.81
C PHE A 60 9.52 -13.37 -9.24
N ASP A 61 10.00 -14.23 -8.35
CA ASP A 61 10.99 -15.25 -8.69
C ASP A 61 10.46 -16.25 -9.73
N GLN A 62 9.20 -16.68 -9.59
CA GLN A 62 8.58 -17.60 -10.55
C GLN A 62 8.48 -16.96 -11.95
N VAL A 63 8.09 -15.69 -12.01
CA VAL A 63 8.01 -14.92 -13.26
C VAL A 63 9.39 -14.80 -13.90
N SER A 64 10.37 -14.30 -13.15
CA SER A 64 11.73 -14.11 -13.66
C SER A 64 12.31 -15.42 -14.17
N LYS A 65 12.17 -16.51 -13.40
CA LYS A 65 12.66 -17.82 -13.81
C LYS A 65 12.04 -18.28 -15.13
N LYS A 66 10.73 -18.15 -15.29
CA LYS A 66 10.03 -18.61 -16.50
C LYS A 66 10.41 -17.80 -17.74
N ILE A 67 10.61 -16.49 -17.58
CA ILE A 67 11.09 -15.61 -18.65
C ILE A 67 12.52 -16.01 -19.05
N SER A 68 13.41 -16.24 -18.08
CA SER A 68 14.78 -16.70 -18.36
C SER A 68 14.81 -18.08 -19.02
N GLU A 69 13.91 -19.00 -18.66
CA GLU A 69 13.77 -20.31 -19.32
C GLU A 69 13.38 -20.20 -20.81
N GLN A 70 12.79 -19.07 -21.23
CA GLN A 70 12.51 -18.78 -22.64
C GLN A 70 13.69 -18.09 -23.37
N GLY A 71 14.80 -17.85 -22.68
CA GLY A 71 16.01 -17.25 -23.25
C GLY A 71 16.10 -15.72 -23.15
N TYR A 72 15.18 -15.08 -22.42
CA TYR A 72 15.20 -13.63 -22.23
C TYR A 72 15.99 -13.24 -20.97
N GLU A 73 17.12 -12.56 -21.16
CA GLU A 73 17.82 -11.89 -20.07
C GLU A 73 17.10 -10.58 -19.75
N HIS A 74 16.86 -10.34 -18.46
CA HIS A 74 16.02 -9.22 -18.04
C HIS A 74 16.31 -8.73 -16.62
N ILE A 75 15.95 -7.48 -16.38
CA ILE A 75 15.78 -6.88 -15.06
C ILE A 75 14.28 -6.65 -14.86
N MET A 76 13.72 -7.16 -13.76
CA MET A 76 12.34 -6.88 -13.38
C MET A 76 12.30 -5.84 -12.27
N GLN A 77 11.46 -4.82 -12.45
CA GLN A 77 11.19 -3.80 -11.46
C GLN A 77 9.70 -3.81 -11.14
N GLY A 78 9.35 -3.83 -9.85
CA GLY A 78 7.97 -3.84 -9.38
C GLY A 78 7.71 -2.69 -8.41
N MET A 79 6.54 -2.06 -8.55
CA MET A 79 6.03 -1.08 -7.60
C MET A 79 4.60 -1.47 -7.20
N VAL A 80 4.36 -1.59 -5.89
CA VAL A 80 3.05 -1.88 -5.32
C VAL A 80 2.47 -0.57 -4.76
N TYR A 81 1.52 0.03 -5.47
CA TYR A 81 0.83 1.24 -4.99
C TYR A 81 -0.34 0.87 -4.08
N SER A 82 -1.05 -0.20 -4.42
CA SER A 82 -2.13 -0.78 -3.63
C SER A 82 -2.31 -2.26 -4.00
N LYS A 83 -3.25 -2.96 -3.35
CA LYS A 83 -3.60 -4.33 -3.74
C LYS A 83 -4.20 -4.43 -5.16
N ASP A 84 -4.70 -3.32 -5.69
CA ASP A 84 -5.38 -3.25 -6.99
C ASP A 84 -4.59 -2.45 -8.05
N ASP A 85 -3.41 -1.92 -7.70
CA ASP A 85 -2.51 -1.18 -8.62
C ASP A 85 -1.06 -1.59 -8.35
N ILE A 86 -0.57 -2.51 -9.17
CA ILE A 86 0.79 -3.04 -9.15
C ILE A 86 1.39 -2.81 -10.54
N ARG A 87 2.56 -2.19 -10.59
CA ARG A 87 3.22 -1.85 -11.85
C ARG A 87 4.53 -2.59 -11.98
N ILE A 88 4.66 -3.29 -13.10
CA ILE A 88 5.82 -4.13 -13.39
C ILE A 88 6.47 -3.63 -14.68
N GLU A 89 7.78 -3.47 -14.64
CA GLU A 89 8.60 -3.18 -15.82
C GLU A 89 9.67 -4.24 -16.00
N PHE A 90 9.70 -4.83 -17.20
CA PHE A 90 10.77 -5.72 -17.66
C PHE A 90 11.68 -4.93 -18.59
N LEU A 91 12.96 -4.84 -18.23
CA LEU A 91 14.01 -4.35 -19.11
C LEU A 91 14.75 -5.55 -19.68
N LEU A 92 14.61 -5.81 -20.99
CA LEU A 92 15.32 -6.89 -21.68
C LEU A 92 16.71 -6.41 -22.08
N THR A 93 17.72 -7.22 -21.76
CA THR A 93 19.13 -6.85 -21.93
C THR A 93 19.79 -7.53 -23.13
N ASN A 94 19.22 -8.62 -23.63
CA ASN A 94 19.79 -9.44 -24.70
C ASN A 94 18.98 -9.47 -26.00
N THR A 95 17.84 -8.77 -26.07
CA THR A 95 16.90 -8.86 -27.18
C THR A 95 16.22 -7.52 -27.45
N GLU A 96 16.03 -7.16 -28.72
CA GLU A 96 15.21 -6.00 -29.10
C GLU A 96 13.73 -6.24 -28.78
N VAL A 97 13.04 -5.20 -28.28
CA VAL A 97 11.63 -5.32 -27.92
C VAL A 97 10.72 -5.05 -29.12
N SER A 98 10.32 -6.13 -29.78
CA SER A 98 9.23 -6.14 -30.77
C SER A 98 7.86 -6.34 -30.11
N ASP A 99 6.77 -6.08 -30.85
CA ASP A 99 5.42 -6.33 -30.34
C ASP A 99 5.14 -7.81 -30.07
N GLU A 100 5.81 -8.72 -30.76
CA GLU A 100 5.72 -10.17 -30.51
C GLU A 100 6.40 -10.51 -29.17
N VAL A 101 7.62 -10.02 -28.95
CA VAL A 101 8.34 -10.19 -27.67
C VAL A 101 7.53 -9.63 -26.50
N ARG A 102 6.91 -8.45 -26.66
CA ARG A 102 6.03 -7.88 -25.62
C ARG A 102 4.86 -8.81 -25.30
N LYS A 103 4.19 -9.35 -26.32
CA LYS A 103 3.06 -10.27 -26.13
C LYS A 103 3.50 -11.55 -25.43
N ASP A 104 4.64 -12.10 -25.80
CA ASP A 104 5.17 -13.32 -25.20
C ASP A 104 5.49 -13.13 -23.71
N ILE A 105 6.20 -12.06 -23.36
CA ILE A 105 6.51 -11.74 -21.94
C ILE A 105 5.22 -11.51 -21.14
N VAL A 106 4.27 -10.76 -21.68
CA VAL A 106 2.98 -10.51 -21.01
C VAL A 106 2.16 -11.81 -20.89
N ALA A 107 2.23 -12.71 -21.86
CA ALA A 107 1.57 -14.01 -21.78
C ALA A 107 2.17 -14.88 -20.67
N ILE A 108 3.50 -14.95 -20.57
CA ILE A 108 4.21 -15.66 -19.49
C ILE A 108 3.83 -15.08 -18.13
N PHE A 109 3.82 -13.76 -18.01
CA PHE A 109 3.42 -13.07 -16.78
C PHE A 109 1.99 -13.46 -16.37
N ASN A 110 1.04 -13.35 -17.30
CA ASN A 110 -0.36 -13.66 -17.04
C ASN A 110 -0.61 -15.14 -16.72
N GLU A 111 0.13 -16.07 -17.33
CA GLU A 111 0.08 -17.49 -16.97
C GLU A 111 0.38 -17.69 -15.48
N ILE A 112 1.41 -17.01 -14.98
CA ILE A 112 1.85 -17.13 -13.58
C ILE A 112 0.90 -16.39 -12.63
N VAL A 113 0.34 -15.26 -13.04
CA VAL A 113 -0.72 -14.55 -12.30
C VAL A 113 -1.91 -15.49 -12.06
N ILE A 114 -2.40 -16.13 -13.12
CA ILE A 114 -3.54 -17.05 -13.05
C ILE A 114 -3.19 -18.27 -12.19
N LYS A 115 -1.99 -18.83 -12.35
CA LYS A 115 -1.50 -19.96 -11.55
C LYS A 115 -1.49 -19.64 -10.04
N ASN A 116 -1.17 -18.41 -9.67
CA ASN A 116 -1.16 -17.93 -8.29
C ASN A 116 -2.53 -17.40 -7.81
N LYS A 117 -3.60 -17.58 -8.61
CA LYS A 117 -4.97 -17.15 -8.29
C LYS A 117 -5.10 -15.64 -8.03
N MET A 118 -4.27 -14.85 -8.71
CA MET A 118 -4.35 -13.39 -8.70
C MET A 118 -5.15 -12.90 -9.92
N GLU A 119 -5.70 -11.70 -9.81
CA GLU A 119 -6.46 -11.08 -10.89
C GLU A 119 -5.51 -10.31 -11.83
N PRO A 120 -5.44 -10.62 -13.14
CA PRO A 120 -4.55 -9.92 -14.06
C PRO A 120 -4.76 -8.40 -14.13
N SER A 121 -5.98 -7.93 -13.88
CA SER A 121 -6.30 -6.50 -13.99
C SER A 121 -5.64 -5.61 -12.94
N ILE A 122 -5.09 -6.17 -11.86
CA ILE A 122 -4.36 -5.39 -10.84
C ILE A 122 -2.94 -5.05 -11.30
N PHE A 123 -2.46 -5.67 -12.38
CA PHE A 123 -1.11 -5.50 -12.89
C PHE A 123 -1.07 -4.64 -14.16
N GLU A 124 -0.29 -3.57 -14.13
CA GLU A 124 0.16 -2.86 -15.34
C GLU A 124 1.57 -3.33 -15.71
N VAL A 125 1.71 -4.00 -16.85
CA VAL A 125 3.00 -4.57 -17.30
C VAL A 125 3.57 -3.78 -18.47
N LYS A 126 4.84 -3.38 -18.35
CA LYS A 126 5.63 -2.74 -19.41
C LYS A 126 6.86 -3.59 -19.73
N VAL A 127 7.22 -3.61 -21.00
CA VAL A 127 8.41 -4.32 -21.51
C VAL A 127 9.18 -3.37 -22.41
N ARG A 128 10.46 -3.14 -22.09
CA ARG A 128 11.37 -2.24 -22.81
C ARG A 128 12.74 -2.90 -22.99
N ALA A 129 13.52 -2.39 -23.94
CA ALA A 129 14.93 -2.71 -24.02
C ALA A 129 15.69 -1.85 -22.99
N GLU A 130 16.81 -2.36 -22.49
CA GLU A 130 17.78 -1.58 -21.69
C GLU A 130 18.41 -0.44 -22.49
#